data_AF-A0A0P0E3G2-F1
#
_entry.id   AF-A0A0P0E3G2-F1
#
_cell.length_a   1.000
_cell.length_b   1.000
_cell.length_c   1.000
_cell.angle_alpha   90.00
_cell.angle_beta   90.00
_cell.angle_gamma   90.00
#
_symmetry.space_group_name_H-M   'P 1'
#
loop_
_entity.id
_entity.type
_entity.pdbx_description
1 polymer ?
#
loop_
_entity_poly.entity_id
_entity_poly.type
_entity_poly.pdbx_seq_one_letter_code
_entity_poly.pdbx_strand_id
1 'polypeptide(L)'
;MDTDDDLTNALRGIDPAADAHAPEALRGRVAALPRARRRGWLVTAAAAAAIAVAGAGFAFAPRGAERGVETVALETPAPGEIAPPIEASGGTGATAEETGAGLALMPAAGGDLAFQSGYRMDSAFGGGWGGWWGRQRFTVPPFDDSRSGATVYALDAASRFTPETLAGIAAALGVAGEPVADQHGGGWSVGASDGSGPRVSLSLWSGGQVWYSSGGTSPVWRCVEQATTGKDDADWAAVQEECRLSTPSPTEAQAREAMSTILRAYGVDEDDLLIEVDGDQWLDYENLLTVRAYRVADGMAAPVSIDVTVSHEGILWANGSIGPLVSLGEYDIVSPAEAAARLNTSAFSPDLTYAPPTGPESWNGEPATEPDPVPSPGSAVPWPVAEHEIVSARRGLTAVYASESLIYIVPAYEFTDTTGKRWSVLALAENELDTASGLTTQW
;
A
#
# COMPACT_ATOMS: atom_id res chain seq x y z
N MET A 1 -35.02 -47.70 -5.85
CA MET A 1 -35.40 -46.52 -5.06
C MET A 1 -34.38 -45.49 -5.47
N ASP A 2 -34.73 -44.82 -6.57
CA ASP A 2 -33.88 -43.96 -7.39
C ASP A 2 -33.76 -42.56 -6.79
N THR A 3 -32.54 -42.03 -6.78
CA THR A 3 -32.24 -40.59 -6.88
C THR A 3 -30.75 -40.45 -7.21
N ASP A 4 -30.39 -40.52 -8.50
CA ASP A 4 -29.05 -40.13 -8.97
C ASP A 4 -29.05 -39.45 -10.37
N ASP A 5 -30.22 -39.11 -10.92
CA ASP A 5 -30.35 -38.59 -12.30
C ASP A 5 -30.68 -37.08 -12.41
N ASP A 6 -30.75 -36.32 -11.31
CA ASP A 6 -31.31 -34.95 -11.34
C ASP A 6 -30.28 -33.81 -11.42
N LEU A 7 -28.97 -34.09 -11.39
CA LEU A 7 -27.93 -33.04 -11.45
C LEU A 7 -27.31 -32.85 -12.85
N THR A 8 -27.53 -33.78 -13.80
CA THR A 8 -26.94 -33.67 -15.15
C THR A 8 -27.84 -32.95 -16.16
N ASN A 9 -29.10 -32.68 -15.83
CA ASN A 9 -30.06 -32.01 -16.72
C ASN A 9 -30.18 -30.49 -16.54
N ALA A 10 -29.53 -29.88 -15.54
CA ALA A 10 -29.58 -28.43 -15.31
C ALA A 10 -28.60 -27.61 -16.17
N LEU A 11 -27.74 -28.26 -16.98
CA LEU A 11 -26.69 -27.58 -17.78
C LEU A 11 -26.86 -27.70 -19.31
N ARG A 12 -28.03 -28.09 -19.81
CA ARG A 12 -28.34 -28.06 -21.25
C ARG A 12 -29.55 -27.17 -21.52
N GLY A 13 -29.30 -25.88 -21.59
CA GLY A 13 -30.33 -24.89 -21.91
C GLY A 13 -29.78 -23.48 -22.06
N ILE A 14 -28.61 -23.31 -22.69
CA ILE A 14 -28.16 -22.00 -23.17
C ILE A 14 -28.12 -22.09 -24.69
N ASP A 15 -29.11 -21.43 -25.28
CA ASP A 15 -29.32 -21.19 -26.70
C ASP A 15 -28.16 -20.36 -27.29
N PRO A 16 -27.48 -20.80 -28.37
CA PRO A 16 -26.38 -20.05 -28.99
C PRO A 16 -26.84 -19.01 -30.04
N ALA A 17 -28.09 -18.55 -30.01
CA ALA A 17 -28.59 -17.55 -30.95
C ALA A 17 -29.40 -16.43 -30.26
N ALA A 18 -28.71 -15.47 -29.64
CA ALA A 18 -29.27 -14.15 -29.37
C ALA A 18 -28.16 -13.08 -29.45
N ASP A 19 -28.14 -12.42 -30.61
CA ASP A 19 -27.32 -11.28 -31.02
C ASP A 19 -27.31 -10.13 -29.99
N ALA A 20 -26.12 -9.60 -29.68
CA ALA A 20 -25.51 -8.42 -30.30
C ALA A 20 -26.15 -7.08 -29.88
N HIS A 21 -25.49 -6.38 -28.94
CA HIS A 21 -25.30 -4.93 -28.95
C HIS A 21 -24.24 -4.56 -27.89
N ALA A 22 -22.97 -4.52 -28.31
CA ALA A 22 -21.92 -3.81 -27.60
C ALA A 22 -21.41 -2.68 -28.53
N PRO A 23 -21.21 -1.44 -28.04
CA PRO A 23 -20.87 -0.31 -28.89
C PRO A 23 -19.45 -0.42 -29.44
N GLU A 24 -19.35 -0.23 -30.76
CA GLU A 24 -18.18 -0.37 -31.63
C GLU A 24 -17.15 0.78 -31.48
N ALA A 25 -17.03 1.40 -30.31
CA ALA A 25 -16.25 2.63 -30.11
C ALA A 25 -14.81 2.42 -29.58
N LEU A 26 -14.40 1.18 -29.27
CA LEU A 26 -13.11 0.91 -28.59
C LEU A 26 -12.16 -0.02 -29.35
N ARG A 27 -12.37 -0.26 -30.65
CA ARG A 27 -11.53 -1.19 -31.46
C ARG A 27 -10.66 -0.57 -32.55
N GLY A 28 -10.46 0.75 -32.55
CA GLY A 28 -9.68 1.40 -33.60
C GLY A 28 -8.64 2.38 -33.10
N ARG A 29 -7.41 1.90 -32.80
CA ARG A 29 -6.11 2.57 -33.05
C ARG A 29 -4.97 1.89 -32.25
N VAL A 30 -4.44 0.80 -32.79
CA VAL A 30 -3.04 0.42 -32.57
C VAL A 30 -2.37 0.50 -33.93
N ALA A 31 -1.93 1.70 -34.29
CA ALA A 31 -1.09 1.91 -35.46
C ALA A 31 0.35 1.58 -35.08
N ALA A 32 0.96 0.66 -35.83
CA ALA A 32 2.37 0.29 -35.69
C ALA A 32 3.29 1.52 -35.80
N LEU A 33 4.14 1.72 -34.80
CA LEU A 33 5.22 2.71 -34.86
C LEU A 33 6.52 2.06 -35.35
N PRO A 34 7.33 2.78 -36.15
CA PRO A 34 8.58 2.24 -36.69
C PRO A 34 9.69 2.21 -35.65
N ARG A 35 10.50 1.13 -35.67
CA ARG A 35 11.76 1.00 -34.91
C ARG A 35 12.70 2.18 -35.26
N ALA A 36 12.87 3.10 -34.31
CA ALA A 36 13.88 4.17 -34.41
C ALA A 36 15.26 3.64 -33.97
N ARG A 37 16.25 3.81 -34.85
CA ARG A 37 17.67 3.46 -34.66
C ARG A 37 18.32 4.35 -33.60
N ARG A 38 19.08 3.72 -32.69
CA ARG A 38 20.01 4.37 -31.74
C ARG A 38 20.97 5.31 -32.47
N ARG A 39 21.02 6.58 -32.05
CA ARG A 39 22.10 7.53 -32.34
C ARG A 39 22.63 8.03 -31.00
N GLY A 40 23.89 7.72 -30.71
CA GLY A 40 24.60 8.17 -29.51
C GLY A 40 24.73 9.68 -29.50
N TRP A 41 24.40 10.30 -28.36
CA TRP A 41 24.55 11.73 -28.15
C TRP A 41 25.70 11.97 -27.16
N LEU A 42 26.60 12.84 -27.60
CA LEU A 42 27.73 13.35 -26.85
C LEU A 42 27.20 14.20 -25.68
N VAL A 43 27.63 13.85 -24.47
CA VAL A 43 27.37 14.61 -23.25
C VAL A 43 28.11 15.94 -23.34
N THR A 44 27.36 17.03 -23.36
CA THR A 44 27.89 18.39 -23.22
C THR A 44 27.61 18.82 -21.77
N ALA A 45 28.66 18.96 -20.97
CA ALA A 45 28.56 19.35 -19.57
C ALA A 45 28.13 20.83 -19.46
N ALA A 46 26.95 21.07 -18.88
CA ALA A 46 26.54 22.37 -18.39
C ALA A 46 26.67 22.36 -16.86
N ALA A 47 27.53 23.24 -16.34
CA ALA A 47 27.72 23.43 -14.91
C ALA A 47 26.50 24.12 -14.31
N ALA A 48 25.81 23.45 -13.39
CA ALA A 48 24.80 24.05 -12.52
C ALA A 48 25.46 24.46 -11.20
N ALA A 49 25.32 25.73 -10.83
CA ALA A 49 25.73 26.24 -9.53
C ALA A 49 24.74 25.74 -8.47
N ALA A 50 25.23 24.94 -7.52
CA ALA A 50 24.46 24.50 -6.36
C ALA A 50 24.35 25.64 -5.35
N ILE A 51 23.13 26.07 -5.04
CA ILE A 51 22.83 26.80 -3.80
C ILE A 51 22.45 25.73 -2.78
N ALA A 52 23.36 25.46 -1.84
CA ALA A 52 23.08 24.64 -0.69
C ALA A 52 22.25 25.44 0.32
N VAL A 53 21.00 25.04 0.53
CA VAL A 53 20.24 25.44 1.73
C VAL A 53 20.31 24.27 2.71
N ALA A 54 21.31 24.31 3.57
CA ALA A 54 21.33 23.51 4.78
C ALA A 54 20.57 24.26 5.88
N GLY A 55 19.74 23.54 6.62
CA GLY A 55 18.82 24.09 7.62
C GLY A 55 19.49 24.80 8.81
N ALA A 56 18.60 25.41 9.60
CA ALA A 56 18.79 26.17 10.84
C ALA A 56 18.99 27.69 10.68
N GLY A 57 17.91 28.44 10.94
CA GLY A 57 17.97 29.82 11.41
C GLY A 57 17.14 30.84 10.63
N PHE A 58 15.87 31.02 11.01
CA PHE A 58 15.09 32.19 10.61
C PHE A 58 15.78 33.47 11.10
N ALA A 59 16.38 34.22 10.16
CA ALA A 59 16.86 35.57 10.42
C ALA A 59 15.67 36.55 10.41
N PHE A 60 15.40 37.21 11.53
CA PHE A 60 14.51 38.36 11.59
C PHE A 60 15.11 39.52 10.76
N ALA A 61 14.57 39.77 9.59
CA ALA A 61 14.84 40.99 8.82
C ALA A 61 14.12 42.20 9.45
N PRO A 62 14.72 43.40 9.45
CA PRO A 62 14.13 44.59 10.04
C PRO A 62 12.87 45.03 9.28
N ARG A 63 11.87 45.48 10.05
CA ARG A 63 10.57 45.99 9.59
C ARG A 63 10.73 47.11 8.57
N GLY A 64 10.20 46.94 7.36
CA GLY A 64 10.14 48.02 6.37
C GLY A 64 9.83 47.67 4.92
N ALA A 65 9.49 46.42 4.58
CA ALA A 65 9.03 46.06 3.24
C ALA A 65 7.59 45.56 3.31
N GLU A 66 6.76 46.02 2.38
CA GLU A 66 5.43 45.47 2.15
C GLU A 66 5.57 43.95 2.01
N ARG A 67 4.99 43.19 2.95
CA ARG A 67 4.97 41.73 2.87
C ARG A 67 4.09 41.36 1.69
N GLY A 68 4.71 41.20 0.52
CA GLY A 68 4.18 40.31 -0.49
C GLY A 68 3.94 38.97 0.19
N VAL A 69 2.72 38.45 0.04
CA VAL A 69 2.36 37.11 0.49
C VAL A 69 3.19 36.16 -0.38
N GLU A 70 4.33 35.70 0.15
CA GLU A 70 5.23 34.81 -0.57
C GLU A 70 4.57 33.43 -0.68
N THR A 71 4.35 32.98 -1.91
CA THR A 71 3.76 31.68 -2.21
C THR A 71 4.75 30.58 -1.86
N VAL A 72 4.31 29.56 -1.14
CA VAL A 72 5.08 28.35 -0.87
C VAL A 72 5.13 27.51 -2.15
N ALA A 73 6.33 27.17 -2.60
CA ALA A 73 6.53 26.31 -3.76
C ALA A 73 6.39 24.82 -3.38
N LEU A 74 6.00 23.98 -4.34
CA LEU A 74 6.03 22.53 -4.17
C LEU A 74 7.47 22.04 -4.00
N GLU A 75 7.64 21.09 -3.09
CA GLU A 75 8.86 20.30 -3.02
C GLU A 75 8.97 19.44 -4.28
N THR A 76 10.12 19.52 -4.93
CA THR A 76 10.47 18.71 -6.10
C THR A 76 11.68 17.88 -5.74
N PRO A 77 11.68 16.56 -6.05
CA PRO A 77 12.86 15.72 -5.84
C PRO A 77 14.08 16.28 -6.57
N ALA A 78 15.28 15.97 -6.08
CA ALA A 78 16.49 16.35 -6.79
C ALA A 78 16.54 15.69 -8.18
N PRO A 79 17.22 16.27 -9.19
CA PRO A 79 17.37 15.64 -10.49
C PRO A 79 17.97 14.23 -10.38
N GLY A 80 17.22 13.22 -10.83
CA GLY A 80 17.63 11.81 -10.76
C GLY A 80 17.18 11.07 -9.50
N GLU A 81 16.51 11.75 -8.56
CA GLU A 81 15.87 11.15 -7.40
C GLU A 81 14.43 10.76 -7.73
N ILE A 82 14.00 9.60 -7.24
CA ILE A 82 12.62 9.13 -7.36
C ILE A 82 11.85 9.58 -6.13
N ALA A 83 10.72 10.26 -6.32
CA ALA A 83 9.85 10.62 -5.20
C ALA A 83 9.28 9.34 -4.56
N PRO A 84 9.30 9.19 -3.23
CA PRO A 84 8.67 8.05 -2.57
C PRO A 84 7.15 8.06 -2.81
N PRO A 85 6.47 6.92 -2.68
CA PRO A 85 5.02 6.85 -2.88
C PRO A 85 4.28 7.72 -1.84
N ILE A 86 3.03 8.05 -2.15
CA ILE A 86 2.08 8.62 -1.18
C ILE A 86 1.13 7.49 -0.77
N GLU A 87 1.29 7.01 0.47
CA GLU A 87 0.44 5.98 1.04
C GLU A 87 -0.92 6.58 1.43
N ALA A 88 -1.98 6.36 0.65
CA ALA A 88 -3.32 6.69 1.11
C ALA A 88 -3.70 5.67 2.19
N SER A 89 -3.90 6.12 3.44
CA SER A 89 -4.40 5.23 4.48
C SER A 89 -5.86 4.87 4.18
N GLY A 90 -6.08 3.68 3.64
CA GLY A 90 -7.42 3.25 3.22
C GLY A 90 -7.49 2.04 2.29
N GLY A 91 -6.35 1.54 1.79
CA GLY A 91 -6.29 0.22 1.15
C GLY A 91 -5.96 -0.84 2.19
N THR A 92 -6.73 -1.94 2.22
CA THR A 92 -6.47 -3.17 2.99
C THR A 92 -5.14 -3.81 2.63
N GLY A 93 -4.03 -3.20 3.04
CA GLY A 93 -2.93 -3.93 3.61
C GLY A 93 -3.29 -4.08 5.07
N ALA A 94 -3.49 -5.31 5.53
CA ALA A 94 -3.27 -5.57 6.94
C ALA A 94 -1.83 -5.13 7.21
N THR A 95 -1.64 -3.90 7.71
CA THR A 95 -0.53 -3.67 8.60
C THR A 95 -0.76 -4.70 9.69
N ALA A 96 0.20 -5.61 9.84
CA ALA A 96 0.28 -6.52 10.97
C ALA A 96 0.60 -5.71 12.23
N GLU A 97 -0.13 -4.61 12.47
CA GLU A 97 0.08 -3.68 13.56
C GLU A 97 -0.94 -3.87 14.69
N GLU A 98 -1.94 -4.76 14.55
CA GLU A 98 -2.85 -5.02 15.67
C GLU A 98 -3.52 -6.41 15.74
N THR A 99 -2.91 -7.44 15.15
CA THR A 99 -3.21 -8.84 15.53
C THR A 99 -1.94 -9.68 15.41
N GLY A 100 -1.55 -10.30 16.53
CA GLY A 100 -0.23 -10.86 16.78
C GLY A 100 0.37 -11.70 15.66
N ALA A 101 1.67 -11.51 15.45
CA ALA A 101 2.54 -12.55 14.91
C ALA A 101 2.29 -13.85 15.69
N GLY A 102 1.86 -14.90 14.97
CA GLY A 102 1.72 -16.23 15.51
C GLY A 102 0.31 -16.64 15.95
N LEU A 103 -0.63 -16.73 15.01
CA LEU A 103 -1.63 -17.80 15.04
C LEU A 103 -1.91 -18.26 13.60
N ALA A 104 -1.37 -19.42 13.29
CA ALA A 104 -1.85 -20.25 12.21
C ALA A 104 -3.37 -20.41 12.33
N LEU A 105 -4.11 -20.00 11.29
CA LEU A 105 -5.49 -20.43 11.10
C LEU A 105 -5.48 -21.93 10.78
N MET A 106 -5.53 -22.77 11.81
CA MET A 106 -6.18 -24.07 11.66
C MET A 106 -7.70 -23.85 11.52
N PRO A 107 -8.42 -24.68 10.74
CA PRO A 107 -9.86 -24.56 10.61
C PRO A 107 -10.53 -25.03 11.90
N ALA A 108 -10.91 -24.10 12.78
CA ALA A 108 -11.89 -24.37 13.81
C ALA A 108 -13.28 -24.19 13.19
N ALA A 109 -14.06 -25.27 13.25
CA ALA A 109 -15.38 -25.39 12.67
C ALA A 109 -16.36 -24.30 13.15
N GLY A 110 -17.13 -23.76 12.19
CA GLY A 110 -18.47 -23.20 12.43
C GLY A 110 -18.51 -21.87 13.19
N GLY A 111 -18.39 -20.76 12.47
CA GLY A 111 -18.76 -19.44 12.97
C GLY A 111 -18.74 -18.42 11.85
N ASP A 112 -19.93 -17.99 11.41
CA ASP A 112 -20.11 -16.84 10.53
C ASP A 112 -19.49 -15.60 11.17
N LEU A 113 -18.33 -15.18 10.69
CA LEU A 113 -17.79 -13.84 10.94
C LEU A 113 -18.03 -13.01 9.69
N ALA A 114 -19.21 -12.38 9.65
CA ALA A 114 -19.51 -11.31 8.72
C ALA A 114 -18.58 -10.12 9.03
N PHE A 115 -17.60 -9.90 8.16
CA PHE A 115 -16.79 -8.68 8.15
C PHE A 115 -17.72 -7.51 7.80
N GLN A 116 -18.06 -6.69 8.79
CA GLN A 116 -18.83 -5.45 8.59
C GLN A 116 -17.91 -4.37 8.01
N SER A 117 -17.62 -4.43 6.71
CA SER A 117 -17.31 -3.21 5.97
C SER A 117 -18.65 -2.48 5.75
N GLY A 118 -18.76 -1.20 6.11
CA GLY A 118 -20.08 -0.57 6.10
C GLY A 118 -20.21 0.70 6.91
N TYR A 119 -19.17 1.53 6.98
CA TYR A 119 -19.28 2.87 7.53
C TYR A 119 -18.70 3.89 6.54
N ARG A 120 -19.58 4.46 5.70
CA ARG A 120 -19.40 5.84 5.26
C ARG A 120 -19.74 6.73 6.46
N MET A 121 -18.76 6.94 7.33
CA MET A 121 -18.77 8.13 8.17
C MET A 121 -17.81 9.11 7.51
N ASP A 122 -18.18 10.40 7.47
CA ASP A 122 -17.18 11.46 7.45
C ASP A 122 -16.06 11.04 8.40
N SER A 123 -14.79 11.26 8.02
CA SER A 123 -13.56 10.81 8.69
C SER A 123 -13.37 11.25 10.17
N ALA A 124 -14.44 11.55 10.88
CA ALA A 124 -14.55 11.78 12.32
C ALA A 124 -14.60 10.51 13.18
N PHE A 125 -14.72 9.32 12.60
CA PHE A 125 -14.64 8.05 13.34
C PHE A 125 -13.58 7.13 12.72
N GLY A 126 -12.31 7.35 13.09
CA GLY A 126 -11.28 6.33 12.98
C GLY A 126 -11.68 5.15 13.87
N GLY A 127 -12.20 4.09 13.25
CA GLY A 127 -12.75 2.89 13.90
C GLY A 127 -11.69 1.96 14.47
N GLY A 128 -10.90 2.44 15.43
CA GLY A 128 -9.99 1.65 16.26
C GLY A 128 -10.08 2.12 17.71
N TRP A 129 -9.84 1.21 18.66
CA TRP A 129 -9.77 1.49 20.09
C TRP A 129 -8.57 2.41 20.39
N GLY A 130 -8.69 3.70 20.11
CA GLY A 130 -7.59 4.68 20.24
C GLY A 130 -7.56 5.78 19.16
N GLY A 131 -8.46 5.73 18.17
CA GLY A 131 -8.56 6.75 17.14
C GLY A 131 -8.95 8.13 17.71
N TRP A 132 -8.31 9.18 17.23
CA TRP A 132 -8.70 10.54 17.54
C TRP A 132 -10.14 10.80 17.05
N TRP A 133 -11.01 11.25 17.96
CA TRP A 133 -12.38 11.67 17.65
C TRP A 133 -12.43 13.20 17.61
N GLY A 134 -13.20 13.80 16.70
CA GLY A 134 -13.34 15.25 16.59
C GLY A 134 -13.33 15.78 15.15
N ARG A 135 -13.20 17.11 15.00
CA ARG A 135 -13.05 17.79 13.69
C ARG A 135 -11.61 18.22 13.40
N GLN A 136 -11.05 17.79 12.28
CA GLN A 136 -9.76 18.28 11.78
C GLN A 136 -9.92 19.69 11.18
N ARG A 137 -8.95 20.58 11.41
CA ARG A 137 -8.88 21.92 10.82
C ARG A 137 -7.47 22.22 10.35
N PHE A 138 -7.33 22.55 9.07
CA PHE A 138 -6.05 22.88 8.46
C PHE A 138 -5.92 24.38 8.21
N THR A 139 -4.84 24.97 8.70
CA THR A 139 -4.38 26.30 8.31
C THR A 139 -3.33 26.12 7.22
N VAL A 140 -3.58 26.73 6.07
CA VAL A 140 -2.81 26.49 4.85
C VAL A 140 -2.15 27.80 4.39
N PRO A 141 -0.84 27.80 4.09
CA PRO A 141 -0.17 28.94 3.50
C PRO A 141 -0.63 29.16 2.04
N PRO A 142 -0.37 30.34 1.46
CA PRO A 142 -0.58 30.56 0.02
C PRO A 142 0.29 29.58 -0.79
N PHE A 143 -0.34 28.72 -1.58
CA PHE A 143 0.35 27.89 -2.57
C PHE A 143 0.13 28.43 -3.98
N ASP A 144 0.91 27.94 -4.95
CA ASP A 144 0.69 28.22 -6.37
C ASP A 144 -0.72 27.79 -6.80
N ASP A 145 -1.37 28.63 -7.62
CA ASP A 145 -2.71 28.41 -8.17
C ASP A 145 -2.69 27.90 -9.62
N SER A 146 -1.50 27.68 -10.19
CA SER A 146 -1.33 27.13 -11.52
C SER A 146 -1.84 25.68 -11.63
N ARG A 147 -2.66 25.42 -12.66
CA ARG A 147 -3.15 24.08 -13.00
C ARG A 147 -2.22 23.41 -14.00
N SER A 148 -2.20 22.08 -13.99
CA SER A 148 -1.39 21.28 -14.91
C SER A 148 -2.07 19.94 -15.24
N GLY A 149 -1.46 19.15 -16.13
CA GLY A 149 -1.85 17.77 -16.39
C GLY A 149 -0.86 16.80 -15.75
N ALA A 150 -1.32 15.57 -15.47
CA ALA A 150 -0.47 14.47 -15.04
C ALA A 150 -0.99 13.14 -15.58
N THR A 151 -0.07 12.20 -15.81
CA THR A 151 -0.42 10.85 -16.27
C THR A 151 -1.14 10.07 -15.17
N VAL A 152 -2.24 9.42 -15.53
CA VAL A 152 -2.87 8.40 -14.68
C VAL A 152 -2.52 7.02 -15.21
N TYR A 153 -2.41 6.07 -14.31
CA TYR A 153 -2.09 4.69 -14.63
C TYR A 153 -3.12 3.72 -14.03
N ALA A 154 -3.13 2.49 -14.54
CA ALA A 154 -3.80 1.36 -13.93
C ALA A 154 -2.87 0.16 -13.83
N LEU A 155 -3.19 -0.75 -12.93
CA LEU A 155 -2.49 -2.03 -12.79
C LEU A 155 -3.19 -3.09 -13.65
N ASP A 156 -2.55 -3.55 -14.74
CA ASP A 156 -3.13 -4.52 -15.67
C ASP A 156 -2.90 -5.97 -15.21
N ALA A 157 -3.51 -6.31 -14.08
CA ALA A 157 -3.50 -7.66 -13.52
C ALA A 157 -4.00 -8.72 -14.51
N ALA A 158 -5.04 -8.37 -15.27
CA ALA A 158 -5.73 -9.28 -16.18
C ALA A 158 -4.81 -9.83 -17.26
N SER A 159 -3.83 -9.05 -17.72
CA SER A 159 -2.81 -9.50 -18.68
C SER A 159 -1.93 -10.65 -18.17
N ARG A 160 -1.84 -10.85 -16.85
CA ARG A 160 -0.99 -11.85 -16.20
C ARG A 160 -1.76 -12.87 -15.35
N PHE A 161 -3.04 -12.65 -15.09
CA PHE A 161 -3.85 -13.47 -14.19
C PHE A 161 -4.29 -14.79 -14.86
N THR A 162 -3.37 -15.76 -14.93
CA THR A 162 -3.60 -17.08 -15.55
C THR A 162 -2.95 -18.18 -14.72
N PRO A 163 -3.48 -19.43 -14.76
CA PRO A 163 -2.83 -20.57 -14.11
C PRO A 163 -1.45 -20.85 -14.69
N GLU A 164 -1.21 -20.57 -15.98
CA GLU A 164 0.09 -20.73 -16.63
C GLU A 164 1.13 -19.76 -16.05
N THR A 165 0.73 -18.52 -15.75
CA THR A 165 1.61 -17.56 -15.06
C THR A 165 2.01 -18.10 -13.69
N LEU A 166 1.05 -18.59 -12.90
CA LEU A 166 1.34 -19.15 -11.59
C LEU A 166 2.25 -20.39 -11.69
N ALA A 167 2.01 -21.29 -12.65
CA ALA A 167 2.88 -22.44 -12.89
C ALA A 167 4.32 -22.02 -13.22
N GLY A 168 4.49 -20.97 -14.03
CA GLY A 168 5.80 -20.38 -14.34
C GLY A 168 6.50 -19.83 -13.11
N ILE A 169 5.79 -19.08 -12.26
CA ILE A 169 6.32 -18.55 -11.00
C ILE A 169 6.71 -19.70 -10.06
N ALA A 170 5.83 -20.69 -9.88
CA ALA A 170 6.08 -21.86 -9.05
C ALA A 170 7.34 -22.62 -9.49
N ALA A 171 7.48 -22.87 -10.80
CA ALA A 171 8.65 -23.52 -11.35
C ALA A 171 9.93 -22.70 -11.14
N ALA A 172 9.88 -21.38 -11.29
CA ALA A 172 11.02 -20.49 -11.05
C ALA A 172 11.46 -20.47 -9.58
N LEU A 173 10.51 -20.61 -8.64
CA LEU A 173 10.76 -20.68 -7.20
C LEU A 173 11.03 -22.10 -6.68
N GLY A 174 10.98 -23.11 -7.54
CA GLY A 174 11.18 -24.51 -7.15
C GLY A 174 10.02 -25.13 -6.38
N VAL A 175 8.82 -24.55 -6.46
CA VAL A 175 7.61 -25.09 -5.83
C VAL A 175 7.01 -26.16 -6.74
N ALA A 176 7.01 -27.41 -6.28
CA ALA A 176 6.47 -28.53 -7.04
C ALA A 176 4.93 -28.59 -6.97
N GLY A 177 4.30 -28.96 -8.09
CA GLY A 177 2.86 -29.18 -8.19
C GLY A 177 2.26 -28.54 -9.44
N GLU A 178 0.96 -28.74 -9.60
CA GLU A 178 0.16 -28.11 -10.65
C GLU A 178 -0.75 -27.05 -10.02
N PRO A 179 -1.13 -25.99 -10.75
CA PRO A 179 -2.09 -25.00 -10.25
C PRO A 179 -3.44 -25.63 -9.90
N VAL A 180 -3.87 -25.44 -8.66
CA VAL A 180 -5.19 -25.84 -8.16
C VAL A 180 -6.00 -24.58 -7.85
N ALA A 181 -7.25 -24.54 -8.29
CA ALA A 181 -8.13 -23.41 -8.03
C ALA A 181 -8.33 -23.20 -6.52
N ASP A 182 -8.15 -21.96 -6.06
CA ASP A 182 -8.38 -21.58 -4.67
C ASP A 182 -9.85 -21.17 -4.47
N GLN A 183 -10.53 -21.82 -3.53
CA GLN A 183 -11.96 -21.63 -3.28
C GLN A 183 -12.28 -20.41 -2.40
N HIS A 184 -11.29 -19.81 -1.74
CA HIS A 184 -11.51 -18.77 -0.73
C HIS A 184 -11.31 -17.32 -1.20
N GLY A 185 -10.62 -17.10 -2.33
CA GLY A 185 -10.34 -15.73 -2.84
C GLY A 185 -10.32 -15.60 -4.36
N GLY A 186 -10.72 -16.65 -5.08
CA GLY A 186 -10.50 -16.75 -6.52
C GLY A 186 -9.02 -16.95 -6.89
N GLY A 187 -8.75 -17.49 -8.07
CA GLY A 187 -7.40 -17.73 -8.56
C GLY A 187 -6.88 -19.15 -8.31
N TRP A 188 -5.58 -19.30 -8.12
CA TRP A 188 -4.90 -20.60 -8.06
C TRP A 188 -3.79 -20.65 -7.02
N SER A 189 -3.41 -21.86 -6.59
CA SER A 189 -2.24 -22.12 -5.76
C SER A 189 -1.45 -23.35 -6.23
N VAL A 190 -0.16 -23.38 -5.95
CA VAL A 190 0.77 -24.49 -6.20
C VAL A 190 1.58 -24.72 -4.93
N GLY A 191 1.80 -25.99 -4.55
CA GLY A 191 2.62 -26.37 -3.39
C GLY A 191 1.81 -26.94 -2.23
N ALA A 192 2.40 -26.96 -1.03
CA ALA A 192 1.82 -27.60 0.14
C ALA A 192 0.63 -26.79 0.70
N SER A 193 -0.52 -27.44 0.89
CA SER A 193 -1.73 -26.79 1.42
C SER A 193 -1.78 -26.73 2.95
N ASP A 194 -0.94 -27.50 3.64
CA ASP A 194 -0.92 -27.66 5.10
C ASP A 194 0.19 -26.85 5.79
N GLY A 195 0.93 -26.04 5.02
CA GLY A 195 2.06 -25.27 5.51
C GLY A 195 3.34 -26.09 5.74
N SER A 196 3.36 -27.38 5.42
CA SER A 196 4.55 -28.25 5.62
C SER A 196 5.69 -27.99 4.63
N GLY A 197 5.46 -27.15 3.63
CA GLY A 197 6.45 -26.83 2.61
C GLY A 197 6.07 -25.62 1.77
N PRO A 198 6.90 -25.31 0.74
CA PRO A 198 6.70 -24.13 -0.07
C PRO A 198 5.33 -24.11 -0.76
N ARG A 199 4.75 -22.92 -0.84
CA ARG A 199 3.50 -22.64 -1.53
C ARG A 199 3.58 -21.30 -2.22
N VAL A 200 3.00 -21.21 -3.40
CA VAL A 200 2.71 -19.95 -4.08
C VAL A 200 1.23 -19.91 -4.45
N SER A 201 0.61 -18.75 -4.32
CA SER A 201 -0.77 -18.49 -4.76
C SER A 201 -0.83 -17.21 -5.58
N LEU A 202 -1.83 -17.14 -6.47
CA LEU A 202 -2.17 -15.98 -7.28
C LEU A 202 -3.66 -15.72 -7.06
N SER A 203 -3.99 -14.57 -6.48
CA SER A 203 -5.36 -14.16 -6.16
C SER A 203 -5.75 -12.88 -6.92
N LEU A 204 -7.06 -12.63 -7.04
CA LEU A 204 -7.56 -11.42 -7.71
C LEU A 204 -7.33 -10.15 -6.89
N TRP A 205 -7.04 -10.30 -5.60
CA TRP A 205 -6.84 -9.20 -4.67
C TRP A 205 -5.69 -8.30 -5.10
N SER A 206 -5.82 -7.03 -4.75
CA SER A 206 -4.84 -5.99 -5.01
C SER A 206 -4.33 -5.97 -6.46
N GLY A 207 -5.23 -6.24 -7.42
CA GLY A 207 -4.89 -6.28 -8.84
C GLY A 207 -3.91 -7.41 -9.17
N GLY A 208 -4.25 -8.65 -8.83
CA GLY A 208 -3.45 -9.82 -9.21
C GLY A 208 -2.25 -10.04 -8.30
N GLN A 209 -2.50 -10.22 -7.01
CA GLN A 209 -1.46 -10.45 -6.02
C GLN A 209 -0.93 -11.88 -6.09
N VAL A 210 0.40 -12.00 -6.11
CA VAL A 210 1.08 -13.27 -5.83
C VAL A 210 1.51 -13.27 -4.37
N TRP A 211 1.34 -14.41 -3.72
CA TRP A 211 1.85 -14.67 -2.39
C TRP A 211 2.69 -15.95 -2.41
N TYR A 212 3.90 -15.88 -1.87
CA TYR A 212 4.82 -16.99 -1.70
C TYR A 212 5.15 -17.17 -0.23
N SER A 213 5.20 -18.42 0.19
CA SER A 213 5.76 -18.84 1.48
C SER A 213 6.65 -20.05 1.27
N SER A 214 7.77 -20.09 1.99
CA SER A 214 8.66 -21.25 2.02
C SER A 214 8.09 -22.44 2.81
N GLY A 215 6.99 -22.24 3.55
CA GLY A 215 6.46 -23.20 4.53
C GLY A 215 7.29 -23.31 5.81
N GLY A 216 8.43 -22.62 5.88
CA GLY A 216 9.25 -22.55 7.08
C GLY A 216 8.81 -21.42 8.01
N THR A 217 8.96 -21.64 9.31
CA THR A 217 8.98 -20.57 10.32
C THR A 217 10.36 -19.92 10.37
N SER A 218 10.46 -18.71 10.93
CA SER A 218 11.74 -18.01 11.04
C SER A 218 12.75 -18.85 11.85
N PRO A 219 14.07 -18.72 11.58
CA PRO A 219 15.07 -19.49 12.32
C PRO A 219 15.05 -19.24 13.83
N VAL A 220 14.72 -18.02 14.26
CA VAL A 220 14.52 -17.68 15.68
C VAL A 220 13.34 -18.48 16.26
N TRP A 221 12.19 -18.48 15.58
CA TRP A 221 11.01 -19.17 16.07
C TRP A 221 11.21 -20.69 16.16
N ARG A 222 11.87 -21.31 15.18
CA ARG A 222 12.22 -22.75 15.23
C ARG A 222 13.12 -23.07 16.41
N CYS A 223 14.08 -22.19 16.74
CA CYS A 223 14.91 -22.34 17.93
C CYS A 223 14.05 -22.29 19.20
N VAL A 224 13.13 -21.33 19.29
CA VAL A 224 12.22 -21.18 20.44
C VAL A 224 11.37 -22.44 20.61
N GLU A 225 10.69 -22.89 19.56
CA GLU A 225 9.86 -24.10 19.59
C GLU A 225 10.65 -25.33 20.06
N GLN A 226 11.88 -25.52 19.54
CA GLN A 226 12.74 -26.62 19.96
C GLN A 226 13.16 -26.50 21.44
N ALA A 227 13.45 -25.29 21.90
CA ALA A 227 13.88 -25.03 23.27
C ALA A 227 12.74 -25.16 24.29
N THR A 228 11.49 -24.91 23.89
CA THR A 228 10.30 -24.97 24.76
C THR A 228 9.50 -26.26 24.64
N THR A 229 9.75 -27.11 23.64
CA THR A 229 9.06 -28.40 23.47
C THR A 229 9.12 -29.25 24.74
N GLY A 230 7.94 -29.55 25.31
CA GLY A 230 7.79 -30.38 26.51
C GLY A 230 8.14 -29.67 27.82
N LYS A 231 8.20 -28.33 27.83
CA LYS A 231 8.48 -27.52 29.03
C LYS A 231 7.33 -26.55 29.31
N ASP A 232 6.51 -26.89 30.29
CA ASP A 232 5.35 -26.07 30.67
C ASP A 232 5.74 -24.78 31.44
N ASP A 233 6.91 -24.77 32.08
CA ASP A 233 7.42 -23.65 32.89
C ASP A 233 8.60 -22.90 32.22
N ALA A 234 8.71 -22.96 30.89
CA ALA A 234 9.78 -22.25 30.19
C ALA A 234 9.64 -20.73 30.33
N ASP A 235 10.75 -20.06 30.66
CA ASP A 235 10.83 -18.60 30.55
C ASP A 235 10.95 -18.23 29.06
N TRP A 236 9.79 -18.03 28.42
CA TRP A 236 9.69 -17.75 26.99
C TRP A 236 10.48 -16.52 26.56
N ALA A 237 10.55 -15.48 27.41
CA ALA A 237 11.29 -14.27 27.09
C ALA A 237 12.81 -14.53 27.09
N ALA A 238 13.31 -15.27 28.07
CA ALA A 238 14.71 -15.64 28.12
C ALA A 238 15.11 -16.56 26.95
N VAL A 239 14.26 -17.54 26.62
CA VAL A 239 14.49 -18.46 25.49
C VAL A 239 14.47 -17.72 24.15
N GLN A 240 13.53 -16.80 23.96
CA GLN A 240 13.44 -16.00 22.74
C GLN A 240 14.69 -15.13 22.56
N GLU A 241 15.17 -14.47 23.61
CA GLU A 241 16.39 -13.66 23.54
C GLU A 241 17.64 -14.50 23.25
N GLU A 242 17.77 -15.68 23.86
CA GLU A 242 18.86 -16.60 23.56
C GLU A 242 18.84 -17.06 22.10
N CYS A 243 17.66 -17.42 21.58
CA CYS A 243 17.46 -17.80 20.18
C CYS A 243 17.76 -16.65 19.23
N ARG A 244 17.36 -15.43 19.56
CA ARG A 244 17.67 -14.22 18.78
C ARG A 244 19.18 -13.96 18.73
N LEU A 245 19.88 -14.06 19.86
CA LEU A 245 21.33 -13.83 19.92
C LEU A 245 22.16 -14.91 19.21
N SER A 246 21.65 -16.14 19.15
CA SER A 246 22.33 -17.27 18.51
C SER A 246 22.01 -17.43 17.03
N THR A 247 20.97 -16.76 16.53
CA THR A 247 20.56 -16.78 15.13
C THR A 247 21.17 -15.60 14.37
N PRO A 248 21.91 -15.82 13.26
CA PRO A 248 22.42 -14.72 12.45
C PRO A 248 21.28 -13.92 11.79
N SER A 249 21.44 -12.60 11.71
CA SER A 249 20.61 -11.73 10.86
C SER A 249 21.05 -11.82 9.40
N PRO A 250 20.13 -11.73 8.42
CA PRO A 250 20.49 -11.62 7.02
C PRO A 250 21.23 -10.32 6.75
N THR A 251 22.08 -10.34 5.73
CA THR A 251 22.75 -9.15 5.20
C THR A 251 21.86 -8.42 4.19
N GLU A 252 22.08 -7.12 4.00
CA GLU A 252 21.42 -6.35 2.94
C GLU A 252 21.64 -6.98 1.55
N ALA A 253 22.84 -7.54 1.30
CA ALA A 253 23.15 -8.22 0.05
C ALA A 253 22.26 -9.46 -0.19
N GLN A 254 22.04 -10.28 0.85
CA GLN A 254 21.12 -11.43 0.77
C GLN A 254 19.68 -10.96 0.51
N ALA A 255 19.27 -9.87 1.15
CA ALA A 255 17.94 -9.29 0.98
C ALA A 255 17.73 -8.80 -0.46
N ARG A 256 18.72 -8.13 -1.06
CA ARG A 256 18.67 -7.68 -2.47
C ARG A 256 18.71 -8.85 -3.45
N GLU A 257 19.50 -9.89 -3.20
CA GLU A 257 19.53 -11.10 -4.02
C GLU A 257 18.18 -11.85 -4.01
N ALA A 258 17.55 -11.91 -2.84
CA ALA A 258 16.22 -12.46 -2.68
C ALA A 258 15.16 -11.67 -3.46
N MET A 259 15.20 -10.33 -3.37
CA MET A 259 14.33 -9.46 -4.18
C MET A 259 14.53 -9.73 -5.69
N SER A 260 15.77 -9.78 -6.17
CA SER A 260 16.08 -10.09 -7.58
C SER A 260 15.52 -11.44 -8.01
N THR A 261 15.59 -12.44 -7.13
CA THR A 261 15.05 -13.78 -7.37
C THR A 261 13.53 -13.73 -7.55
N ILE A 262 12.82 -13.01 -6.67
CA ILE A 262 11.35 -12.85 -6.75
C ILE A 262 10.95 -12.06 -8.00
N LEU A 263 11.61 -10.94 -8.29
CA LEU A 263 11.30 -10.11 -9.46
C LEU A 263 11.47 -10.90 -10.76
N ARG A 264 12.55 -11.68 -10.86
CA ARG A 264 12.76 -12.59 -12.00
C ARG A 264 11.69 -13.66 -12.11
N ALA A 265 11.27 -14.26 -10.99
CA ALA A 265 10.20 -15.25 -10.98
C ALA A 265 8.86 -14.64 -11.45
N TYR A 266 8.58 -13.40 -11.04
CA TYR A 266 7.36 -12.67 -11.40
C TYR A 266 7.42 -12.10 -12.83
N GLY A 267 8.60 -12.10 -13.45
CA GLY A 267 8.82 -11.51 -14.77
C GLY A 267 8.74 -9.99 -14.77
N VAL A 268 9.18 -9.37 -13.67
CA VAL A 268 9.24 -7.92 -13.45
C VAL A 268 10.68 -7.46 -13.67
N ASP A 269 10.85 -6.36 -14.41
CA ASP A 269 12.15 -5.74 -14.64
C ASP A 269 12.56 -4.90 -13.41
N GLU A 270 13.83 -4.99 -13.00
CA GLU A 270 14.35 -4.26 -11.84
C GLU A 270 14.67 -2.80 -12.17
N ASP A 271 14.97 -2.50 -13.43
CA ASP A 271 15.42 -1.17 -13.87
C ASP A 271 14.32 -0.09 -13.72
N ASP A 272 13.06 -0.51 -13.62
CA ASP A 272 11.88 0.36 -13.48
C ASP A 272 11.38 0.46 -12.02
N LEU A 273 12.20 0.06 -11.05
CA LEU A 273 11.81 -0.03 -9.64
C LEU A 273 12.63 0.88 -8.72
N LEU A 274 11.96 1.36 -7.67
CA LEU A 274 12.60 1.88 -6.48
C LEU A 274 12.69 0.75 -5.46
N ILE A 275 13.91 0.30 -5.14
CA ILE A 275 14.15 -0.80 -4.20
C ILE A 275 14.69 -0.25 -2.87
N GLU A 276 13.90 -0.42 -1.83
CA GLU A 276 14.21 -0.04 -0.46
C GLU A 276 14.43 -1.31 0.37
N VAL A 277 15.48 -1.30 1.18
CA VAL A 277 15.70 -2.34 2.19
C VAL A 277 15.33 -1.72 3.52
N ASP A 278 14.28 -2.25 4.14
CA ASP A 278 13.80 -1.78 5.42
C ASP A 278 14.21 -2.75 6.52
N GLY A 279 14.80 -2.18 7.58
CA GLY A 279 14.97 -2.85 8.85
C GLY A 279 13.78 -2.48 9.72
N ASP A 280 12.62 -3.11 9.46
CA ASP A 280 11.48 -2.93 10.34
C ASP A 280 11.86 -3.41 11.75
N GLN A 281 11.69 -2.53 12.74
CA GLN A 281 12.08 -2.80 14.12
C GLN A 281 11.33 -3.99 14.74
N TRP A 282 10.17 -4.37 14.19
CA TRP A 282 9.48 -5.60 14.59
C TRP A 282 10.17 -6.87 14.09
N LEU A 283 10.80 -6.80 12.93
CA LEU A 283 11.54 -7.90 12.31
C LEU A 283 12.93 -8.11 12.94
N ASP A 284 13.46 -7.09 13.63
CA ASP A 284 14.71 -7.19 14.40
C ASP A 284 14.63 -8.25 15.52
N TYR A 285 13.44 -8.49 16.08
CA TYR A 285 13.23 -9.55 17.09
C TYR A 285 13.37 -10.96 16.52
N GLU A 286 13.14 -11.13 15.22
CA GLU A 286 13.23 -12.42 14.53
C GLU A 286 14.46 -12.54 13.62
N ASN A 287 15.35 -11.55 13.64
CA ASN A 287 16.51 -11.47 12.75
C ASN A 287 16.09 -11.60 11.28
N LEU A 288 15.07 -10.83 10.87
CA LEU A 288 14.58 -10.79 9.49
C LEU A 288 14.84 -9.41 8.88
N LEU A 289 14.91 -9.35 7.55
CA LEU A 289 14.89 -8.10 6.79
C LEU A 289 13.75 -8.14 5.78
N THR A 290 13.13 -7.00 5.53
CA THR A 290 12.16 -6.86 4.44
C THR A 290 12.74 -5.95 3.36
N VAL A 291 12.65 -6.40 2.11
CA VAL A 291 12.98 -5.58 0.96
C VAL A 291 11.69 -5.30 0.21
N ARG A 292 11.51 -4.03 -0.14
CA ARG A 292 10.35 -3.56 -0.88
C ARG A 292 10.79 -2.98 -2.21
N ALA A 293 10.06 -3.31 -3.27
CA ALA A 293 10.29 -2.79 -4.61
C ALA A 293 9.03 -2.13 -5.15
N TYR A 294 9.04 -0.81 -5.25
CA TYR A 294 7.95 -0.02 -5.81
C TYR A 294 8.12 0.16 -7.31
N ARG A 295 7.01 0.13 -8.06
CA ARG A 295 7.01 0.53 -9.47
C ARG A 295 7.26 2.03 -9.59
N VAL A 296 8.02 2.46 -10.59
CA VAL A 296 8.30 3.88 -10.83
C VAL A 296 7.63 4.34 -12.12
N ALA A 297 7.00 5.50 -12.08
CA ALA A 297 6.41 6.16 -13.24
C ALA A 297 6.59 7.68 -13.14
N ASP A 298 7.02 8.32 -14.23
CA ASP A 298 7.29 9.77 -14.27
C ASP A 298 8.20 10.28 -13.13
N GLY A 299 9.17 9.46 -12.71
CA GLY A 299 10.09 9.79 -11.59
C GLY A 299 9.45 9.73 -10.21
N MET A 300 8.27 9.12 -10.08
CA MET A 300 7.55 8.93 -8.82
C MET A 300 7.30 7.44 -8.58
N ALA A 301 7.53 6.97 -7.36
CA ALA A 301 7.15 5.63 -6.97
C ALA A 301 5.62 5.54 -6.80
N ALA A 302 5.03 4.49 -7.36
CA ALA A 302 3.63 4.13 -7.12
C ALA A 302 3.51 3.34 -5.81
N PRO A 303 2.42 3.50 -5.04
CA PRO A 303 2.19 2.72 -3.80
C PRO A 303 1.70 1.30 -4.11
N VAL A 304 2.37 0.64 -5.06
CA VAL A 304 2.22 -0.78 -5.36
C VAL A 304 3.59 -1.38 -5.31
N SER A 305 3.79 -2.27 -4.34
CA SER A 305 5.07 -2.87 -4.04
C SER A 305 5.07 -4.39 -4.27
N ILE A 306 6.28 -4.90 -4.43
CA ILE A 306 6.60 -6.28 -4.13
C ILE A 306 7.44 -6.25 -2.85
N ASP A 307 7.05 -7.07 -1.88
CA ASP A 307 7.66 -7.20 -0.58
C ASP A 307 8.26 -8.59 -0.45
N VAL A 308 9.50 -8.66 0.05
CA VAL A 308 10.21 -9.92 0.27
C VAL A 308 10.82 -9.90 1.66
N THR A 309 10.38 -10.83 2.51
CA THR A 309 10.93 -11.02 3.85
C THR A 309 11.93 -12.17 3.82
N VAL A 310 13.13 -11.88 4.30
CA VAL A 310 14.27 -12.81 4.28
C VAL A 310 14.80 -13.06 5.67
N SER A 311 15.33 -14.27 5.86
CA SER A 311 16.21 -14.64 6.97
C SER A 311 17.60 -14.94 6.43
N HIS A 312 18.57 -15.23 7.31
CA HIS A 312 19.90 -15.67 6.87
C HIS A 312 19.88 -17.00 6.10
N GLU A 313 18.78 -17.77 6.17
CA GLU A 313 18.60 -19.04 5.45
C GLU A 313 17.91 -18.87 4.07
N GLY A 314 17.40 -17.67 3.76
CA GLY A 314 16.74 -17.37 2.49
C GLY A 314 15.36 -16.70 2.64
N ILE A 315 14.58 -16.74 1.57
CA ILE A 315 13.25 -16.12 1.50
C ILE A 315 12.26 -16.91 2.38
N LEU A 316 11.61 -16.22 3.31
CA LEU A 316 10.50 -16.78 4.08
C LEU A 316 9.18 -16.53 3.37
N TRP A 317 8.94 -15.27 3.02
CA TRP A 317 7.70 -14.83 2.39
C TRP A 317 7.99 -13.81 1.30
N ALA A 318 7.15 -13.81 0.27
CA ALA A 318 7.11 -12.72 -0.70
C ALA A 318 5.67 -12.45 -1.11
N ASN A 319 5.32 -11.20 -1.34
CA ASN A 319 4.00 -10.86 -1.83
C ASN A 319 4.03 -9.59 -2.69
N GLY A 320 3.06 -9.42 -3.58
CA GLY A 320 2.93 -8.21 -4.38
C GLY A 320 2.20 -8.45 -5.69
N SER A 321 1.86 -7.38 -6.40
CA SER A 321 1.19 -7.49 -7.70
C SER A 321 2.17 -7.79 -8.84
N ILE A 322 1.71 -8.65 -9.75
CA ILE A 322 2.40 -8.97 -11.02
C ILE A 322 1.89 -8.17 -12.21
N GLY A 323 0.84 -7.37 -12.02
CA GLY A 323 0.31 -6.51 -13.08
C GLY A 323 1.37 -5.48 -13.51
N PRO A 324 1.60 -5.27 -14.82
CA PRO A 324 2.34 -4.12 -15.28
C PRO A 324 1.53 -2.85 -15.05
N LEU A 325 2.24 -1.74 -14.83
CA LEU A 325 1.64 -0.42 -14.80
C LEU A 325 1.37 0.03 -16.24
N VAL A 326 0.12 0.36 -16.57
CA VAL A 326 -0.30 0.82 -17.90
C VAL A 326 -0.77 2.27 -17.83
N SER A 327 -0.27 3.12 -18.71
CA SER A 327 -0.70 4.52 -18.80
C SER A 327 -2.11 4.61 -19.39
N LEU A 328 -2.97 5.40 -18.75
CA LEU A 328 -4.31 5.75 -19.22
C LEU A 328 -4.35 7.10 -19.94
N GLY A 329 -3.21 7.80 -20.03
CA GLY A 329 -3.08 9.13 -20.63
C GLY A 329 -2.98 10.26 -19.60
N GLU A 330 -2.95 11.49 -20.10
CA GLU A 330 -2.89 12.70 -19.28
C GLU A 330 -4.30 13.11 -18.81
N TYR A 331 -4.41 13.45 -17.53
CA TYR A 331 -5.62 13.94 -16.88
C TYR A 331 -5.37 15.33 -16.29
N ASP A 332 -6.41 16.15 -16.21
CA ASP A 332 -6.35 17.45 -15.54
C ASP A 332 -6.16 17.26 -14.03
N ILE A 333 -5.19 17.98 -13.46
CA ILE A 333 -4.99 18.06 -12.02
C ILE A 333 -5.22 19.49 -11.50
N VAL A 334 -5.73 19.57 -10.27
CA VAL A 334 -5.91 20.84 -9.58
C VAL A 334 -4.58 21.44 -9.17
N SER A 335 -4.58 22.75 -8.91
CA SER A 335 -3.40 23.41 -8.38
C SER A 335 -3.13 22.99 -6.94
N PRO A 336 -1.88 23.16 -6.44
CA PRO A 336 -1.57 22.94 -5.02
C PRO A 336 -2.45 23.74 -4.07
N ALA A 337 -2.78 24.99 -4.40
CA ALA A 337 -3.69 25.83 -3.61
C ALA A 337 -5.10 25.24 -3.51
N GLU A 338 -5.63 24.71 -4.61
CA GLU A 338 -6.95 24.07 -4.64
C GLU A 338 -6.92 22.71 -3.90
N ALA A 339 -5.87 21.91 -4.08
CA ALA A 339 -5.69 20.67 -3.31
C ALA A 339 -5.57 20.93 -1.80
N ALA A 340 -4.90 22.00 -1.39
CA ALA A 340 -4.79 22.34 0.02
C ALA A 340 -6.13 22.86 0.59
N ALA A 341 -6.95 23.54 -0.22
CA ALA A 341 -8.31 23.90 0.16
C ALA A 341 -9.19 22.66 0.40
N ARG A 342 -8.97 21.57 -0.36
CA ARG A 342 -9.68 20.29 -0.19
C ARG A 342 -9.46 19.64 1.18
N LEU A 343 -8.33 19.87 1.87
CA LEU A 343 -8.06 19.36 3.24
C LEU A 343 -9.17 19.73 4.25
N ASN A 344 -9.86 20.85 4.03
CA ASN A 344 -10.95 21.32 4.90
C ASN A 344 -12.35 20.98 4.35
N THR A 345 -12.44 20.14 3.31
CA THR A 345 -13.71 19.73 2.70
C THR A 345 -14.02 18.29 3.04
N SER A 346 -15.29 17.99 3.34
CA SER A 346 -15.72 16.60 3.64
C SER A 346 -15.70 15.69 2.42
N ALA A 347 -15.81 16.24 1.21
CA ALA A 347 -15.80 15.45 -0.03
C ALA A 347 -14.43 14.81 -0.33
N PHE A 348 -13.35 15.39 0.21
CA PHE A 348 -11.98 14.93 0.01
C PHE A 348 -11.30 14.75 1.37
N SER A 349 -11.99 14.04 2.28
CA SER A 349 -11.49 13.71 3.61
C SER A 349 -9.99 13.39 3.54
N PRO A 350 -9.13 14.19 4.20
CA PRO A 350 -7.70 13.97 4.09
C PRO A 350 -7.32 12.70 4.84
N ASP A 351 -6.54 11.86 4.17
CA ASP A 351 -6.03 10.64 4.76
C ASP A 351 -4.73 10.97 5.50
N LEU A 352 -4.69 10.68 6.80
CA LEU A 352 -3.46 10.74 7.58
C LEU A 352 -2.54 9.64 7.05
N THR A 353 -1.53 10.04 6.28
CA THR A 353 -0.64 9.15 5.54
C THR A 353 0.53 8.69 6.40
N TYR A 354 0.96 9.54 7.34
CA TYR A 354 2.01 9.22 8.29
C TYR A 354 1.86 10.07 9.54
N ALA A 355 1.86 9.39 10.69
CA ALA A 355 2.12 10.00 11.98
C ALA A 355 3.53 9.56 12.41
N PRO A 356 4.48 10.48 12.67
CA PRO A 356 5.72 10.08 13.31
C PRO A 356 5.37 9.40 14.64
N PRO A 357 6.15 8.39 15.09
CA PRO A 357 5.97 7.82 16.40
C PRO A 357 6.17 8.92 17.43
N THR A 358 5.07 9.53 17.86
CA THR A 358 5.05 10.32 19.07
C THR A 358 5.32 9.32 20.17
N GLY A 359 6.55 9.30 20.68
CA GLY A 359 6.95 8.45 21.81
C GLY A 359 5.87 8.49 22.88
N PRO A 360 5.66 7.38 23.62
CA PRO A 360 4.38 7.06 24.21
C PRO A 360 3.75 8.30 24.81
N GLU A 361 2.74 8.85 24.13
CA GLU A 361 1.59 9.37 24.86
C GLU A 361 0.92 8.13 25.45
N SER A 362 1.64 7.52 26.40
CA SER A 362 1.08 6.72 27.44
C SER A 362 -0.10 7.53 27.92
N TRP A 363 -1.27 6.93 27.80
CA TRP A 363 -2.39 7.16 28.67
C TRP A 363 -1.87 7.08 30.12
N ASN A 364 -1.23 8.16 30.58
CA ASN A 364 -0.67 8.35 31.92
C ASN A 364 -1.77 8.79 32.89
N GLY A 365 -3.03 8.73 32.44
CA GLY A 365 -4.16 8.80 33.35
C GLY A 365 -4.11 7.57 34.23
N GLU A 366 -4.03 7.79 35.55
CA GLU A 366 -4.43 6.75 36.50
C GLU A 366 -5.80 6.21 36.03
N PRO A 367 -6.00 4.88 36.04
CA PRO A 367 -7.27 4.31 35.62
C PRO A 367 -8.38 4.96 36.43
N ALA A 368 -9.39 5.51 35.74
CA ALA A 368 -10.50 6.17 36.40
C ALA A 368 -11.15 5.20 37.40
N THR A 369 -11.03 5.51 38.69
CA THR A 369 -11.61 4.70 39.77
C THR A 369 -13.09 4.97 39.97
N GLU A 370 -13.60 6.04 39.36
CA GLU A 370 -14.99 6.48 39.43
C GLU A 370 -15.46 6.94 38.03
N PRO A 371 -16.75 6.77 37.69
CA PRO A 371 -17.30 7.29 36.44
C PRO A 371 -17.33 8.82 36.44
N ASP A 372 -17.19 9.42 35.25
CA ASP A 372 -17.35 10.86 35.10
C ASP A 372 -18.76 11.31 35.55
N PRO A 373 -18.86 12.49 36.20
CA PRO A 373 -20.16 13.03 36.59
C PRO A 373 -21.01 13.30 35.35
N VAL A 374 -22.31 12.98 35.44
CA VAL A 374 -23.27 13.26 34.37
C VAL A 374 -23.32 14.78 34.12
N PRO A 375 -23.13 15.26 32.86
CA PRO A 375 -23.23 16.67 32.55
C PRO A 375 -24.62 17.23 32.88
N SER A 376 -24.67 18.47 33.38
CA SER A 376 -25.94 19.18 33.61
C SER A 376 -26.69 19.42 32.29
N PRO A 377 -28.03 19.45 32.28
CA PRO A 377 -28.79 19.88 31.11
C PRO A 377 -28.34 21.26 30.62
N GLY A 378 -28.01 21.37 29.33
CA GLY A 378 -27.49 22.60 28.72
C GLY A 378 -25.96 22.74 28.78
N SER A 379 -25.23 21.78 29.38
CA SER A 379 -23.78 21.71 29.24
C SER A 379 -23.38 21.56 27.77
N ALA A 380 -22.27 22.20 27.39
CA ALA A 380 -21.68 22.02 26.09
C ALA A 380 -21.25 20.56 25.90
N VAL A 381 -21.53 19.98 24.74
CA VAL A 381 -21.00 18.69 24.34
C VAL A 381 -19.56 18.93 23.88
N PRO A 382 -18.55 18.28 24.49
CA PRO A 382 -17.17 18.43 24.04
C PRO A 382 -17.07 17.93 22.59
N TRP A 383 -16.53 18.78 21.73
CA TRP A 383 -16.24 18.45 20.33
C TRP A 383 -14.82 18.93 20.02
N PRO A 384 -13.79 18.09 20.25
CA PRO A 384 -12.42 18.49 20.06
C PRO A 384 -12.16 18.87 18.60
N VAL A 385 -11.36 19.91 18.42
CA VAL A 385 -10.87 20.37 17.12
C VAL A 385 -9.36 20.26 17.14
N ALA A 386 -8.80 19.45 16.24
CA ALA A 386 -7.37 19.38 16.05
C ALA A 386 -6.98 20.38 14.96
N GLU A 387 -6.06 21.29 15.29
CA GLU A 387 -5.57 22.30 14.37
C GLU A 387 -4.20 21.88 13.83
N HIS A 388 -4.07 21.90 12.51
CA HIS A 388 -2.87 21.53 11.77
C HIS A 388 -2.42 22.72 10.94
N GLU A 389 -1.15 23.11 11.08
CA GLU A 389 -0.56 24.17 10.26
C GLU A 389 0.32 23.55 9.20
N ILE A 390 -0.08 23.65 7.93
CA ILE A 390 0.67 23.11 6.79
C ILE A 390 1.90 23.97 6.52
N VAL A 391 3.06 23.33 6.35
CA VAL A 391 4.35 24.02 6.10
C VAL A 391 4.98 23.65 4.77
N SER A 392 4.67 22.48 4.22
CA SER A 392 5.15 22.08 2.90
C SER A 392 4.15 21.17 2.18
N ALA A 393 4.38 21.02 0.88
CA ALA A 393 3.61 20.15 0.02
C ALA A 393 4.51 19.56 -1.07
N ARG A 394 4.30 18.28 -1.39
CA ARG A 394 4.92 17.60 -2.53
C ARG A 394 3.86 16.93 -3.40
N ARG A 395 4.20 16.67 -4.66
CA ARG A 395 3.39 15.83 -5.55
C ARG A 395 3.97 14.41 -5.61
N GLY A 396 3.11 13.42 -5.65
CA GLY A 396 3.47 12.02 -5.81
C GLY A 396 2.34 11.21 -6.44
N LEU A 397 2.45 9.89 -6.38
CA LEU A 397 1.41 8.96 -6.82
C LEU A 397 0.77 8.29 -5.61
N THR A 398 -0.53 8.04 -5.70
CA THR A 398 -1.28 7.24 -4.74
C THR A 398 -2.15 6.19 -5.44
N ALA A 399 -2.68 5.21 -4.71
CA ALA A 399 -3.54 4.15 -5.23
C ALA A 399 -5.02 4.43 -4.90
N VAL A 400 -5.88 4.26 -5.88
CA VAL A 400 -7.34 4.27 -5.73
C VAL A 400 -7.88 2.91 -6.15
N TYR A 401 -8.48 2.21 -5.20
CA TYR A 401 -9.07 0.89 -5.40
C TYR A 401 -10.50 1.05 -5.87
N ALA A 402 -10.75 0.80 -7.16
CA ALA A 402 -12.11 0.84 -7.72
C ALA A 402 -12.85 -0.50 -7.54
N SER A 403 -12.10 -1.59 -7.39
CA SER A 403 -12.58 -2.91 -6.96
C SER A 403 -11.41 -3.69 -6.35
N GLU A 404 -11.65 -4.90 -5.87
CA GLU A 404 -10.58 -5.80 -5.39
C GLU A 404 -9.51 -6.10 -6.46
N SER A 405 -9.87 -6.01 -7.74
CA SER A 405 -9.01 -6.35 -8.87
C SER A 405 -8.60 -5.17 -9.75
N LEU A 406 -9.15 -3.97 -9.50
CA LEU A 406 -8.87 -2.77 -10.28
C LEU A 406 -8.29 -1.67 -9.39
N ILE A 407 -7.02 -1.38 -9.63
CA ILE A 407 -6.28 -0.32 -8.97
C ILE A 407 -5.91 0.74 -10.00
N TYR A 408 -6.30 1.98 -9.73
CA TYR A 408 -5.78 3.16 -10.40
C TYR A 408 -4.61 3.73 -9.61
N ILE A 409 -3.56 4.12 -10.29
CA ILE A 409 -2.46 4.89 -9.71
C ILE A 409 -2.58 6.32 -10.24
N VAL A 410 -2.87 7.24 -9.33
CA VAL A 410 -3.29 8.60 -9.65
C VAL A 410 -2.39 9.62 -8.97
N PRO A 411 -2.24 10.82 -9.55
CA PRO A 411 -1.49 11.90 -8.91
C PRO A 411 -2.18 12.35 -7.62
N ALA A 412 -1.37 12.62 -6.59
CA ALA A 412 -1.81 13.16 -5.31
C ALA A 412 -0.84 14.22 -4.80
N TYR A 413 -1.34 15.08 -3.92
CA TYR A 413 -0.54 15.99 -3.12
C TYR A 413 -0.42 15.45 -1.71
N GLU A 414 0.79 15.47 -1.15
CA GLU A 414 1.05 15.20 0.25
C GLU A 414 1.50 16.49 0.92
N PHE A 415 0.81 16.87 2.00
CA PHE A 415 1.05 18.05 2.79
C PHE A 415 1.66 17.67 4.13
N THR A 416 2.69 18.39 4.56
CA THR A 416 3.33 18.20 5.86
C THR A 416 2.95 19.33 6.80
N ASP A 417 2.54 19.02 8.03
CA ASP A 417 2.26 20.02 9.05
C ASP A 417 3.48 20.35 9.92
N THR A 418 3.36 21.38 10.79
CA THR A 418 4.42 21.80 11.73
C THR A 418 4.87 20.72 12.71
N THR A 419 4.08 19.65 12.89
CA THR A 419 4.41 18.50 13.74
C THR A 419 5.06 17.36 12.96
N GLY A 420 5.18 17.49 11.64
CA GLY A 420 5.72 16.46 10.74
C GLY A 420 4.70 15.40 10.33
N LYS A 421 3.42 15.55 10.69
CA LYS A 421 2.36 14.65 10.18
C LYS A 421 2.10 14.94 8.71
N ARG A 422 1.81 13.89 7.95
CA ARG A 422 1.60 13.96 6.50
C ARG A 422 0.16 13.63 6.15
N TRP A 423 -0.41 14.43 5.25
CA TRP A 423 -1.81 14.39 4.84
C TRP A 423 -1.89 14.34 3.33
N SER A 424 -2.65 13.42 2.76
CA SER A 424 -2.75 13.30 1.30
C SER A 424 -4.14 13.67 0.77
N VAL A 425 -4.15 14.21 -0.45
CA VAL A 425 -5.36 14.53 -1.20
C VAL A 425 -5.15 14.19 -2.68
N LEU A 426 -6.16 13.60 -3.31
CA LEU A 426 -6.16 13.35 -4.75
C LEU A 426 -5.99 14.66 -5.53
N ALA A 427 -5.07 14.65 -6.50
CA ALA A 427 -4.79 15.83 -7.33
C ALA A 427 -5.74 15.93 -8.54
N LEU A 428 -6.47 14.88 -8.89
CA LEU A 428 -7.37 14.89 -10.05
C LEU A 428 -8.43 15.99 -9.95
N ALA A 429 -8.69 16.66 -11.06
CA ALA A 429 -9.79 17.60 -11.19
C ALA A 429 -11.13 16.87 -11.06
N GLU A 430 -12.14 17.55 -10.53
CA GLU A 430 -13.43 16.90 -10.20
C GLU A 430 -14.17 16.37 -11.43
N ASN A 431 -14.02 17.01 -12.59
CA ASN A 431 -14.58 16.54 -13.86
C ASN A 431 -13.93 15.25 -14.39
N GLU A 432 -12.78 14.85 -13.84
CA GLU A 432 -12.10 13.59 -14.15
C GLU A 432 -12.52 12.44 -13.21
N LEU A 433 -13.23 12.76 -12.12
CA LEU A 433 -13.69 11.79 -11.13
C LEU A 433 -15.10 11.33 -11.45
N ASP A 434 -15.29 10.02 -11.56
CA ASP A 434 -16.62 9.44 -11.65
C ASP A 434 -17.25 9.36 -10.25
N THR A 435 -18.02 10.39 -9.91
CA THR A 435 -18.78 10.47 -8.64
C THR A 435 -20.19 9.88 -8.75
N ALA A 436 -20.62 9.50 -9.95
CA ALA A 436 -21.97 9.00 -10.23
C ALA A 436 -22.05 7.48 -10.19
N SER A 437 -20.98 6.78 -10.55
CA SER A 437 -20.87 5.31 -10.51
C SER A 437 -20.59 4.76 -9.11
N GLY A 438 -21.23 5.35 -8.10
CA GLY A 438 -21.15 4.87 -6.73
C GLY A 438 -21.39 3.37 -6.70
N LEU A 439 -20.37 2.61 -6.32
CA LEU A 439 -20.47 1.17 -6.05
C LEU A 439 -21.71 0.98 -5.19
N THR A 440 -22.75 0.42 -5.78
CA THR A 440 -23.87 -0.08 -5.01
C THR A 440 -23.33 -1.33 -4.36
N THR A 441 -22.70 -1.18 -3.20
CA THR A 441 -22.34 -2.33 -2.37
C THR A 441 -23.67 -2.95 -1.94
N GLN A 442 -24.16 -3.90 -2.74
CA GLN A 442 -25.22 -4.77 -2.30
C GLN A 442 -24.60 -5.66 -1.22
N TRP A 443 -24.93 -5.33 0.02
CA TRP A 443 -24.67 -6.15 1.20
C TRP A 443 -25.63 -7.34 1.23
#